data_AF-A0A9P1L4J1-F1
#
_entry.id   AF-A0A9P1L4J1-F1
#
_cell.length_a   1.000
_cell.length_b   1.000
_cell.length_c   1.000
_cell.angle_alpha   90.00
_cell.angle_beta   90.00
_cell.angle_gamma   90.00
#
_symmetry.space_group_name_H-M   'P 1'
#
loop_
_entity.id
_entity.type
_entity.pdbx_description
1 polymer ?
#
loop_
_entity_poly.entity_id
_entity_poly.type
_entity_poly.pdbx_seq_one_letter_code
_entity_poly.pdbx_strand_id
1 'polypeptide(L)'
;MITLTFKQNNNTINLKANICKNTILANYMDFKYFTGLCKEGCPHYNLNYTCPPNSPKFTEYTKDYKYSLVLALYMNIEKNHSLEETHSYLRKILSNILIPLEKEFCGLLTDGGRCQYCEKCTYIDNLPCRYPDKIRFSMEAMGLDLDKVCKDILNHNIMWDKKNENIYCTVLGSINFNKDISENDFKNAISKLLK
;
A
#
# COMPACT_ATOMS: atom_id res chain seq x y z
N MET A 1 0.63 11.55 -14.19
CA MET A 1 0.53 11.44 -12.72
C MET A 1 -0.71 12.15 -12.21
N ILE A 2 -1.51 11.46 -11.40
CA ILE A 2 -2.71 11.95 -10.73
C ILE A 2 -2.31 12.56 -9.39
N THR A 3 -2.74 13.80 -9.13
CA THR A 3 -2.61 14.46 -7.83
C THR A 3 -3.97 15.01 -7.43
N LEU A 4 -4.43 14.68 -6.22
CA LEU A 4 -5.69 15.14 -5.66
C LEU A 4 -5.49 15.53 -4.19
N THR A 5 -6.28 16.50 -3.73
CA THR A 5 -6.39 16.85 -2.31
C THR A 5 -7.86 16.85 -1.94
N PHE A 6 -8.21 16.17 -0.85
CA PHE A 6 -9.58 16.04 -0.38
C PHE A 6 -9.65 16.11 1.15
N LYS A 7 -10.85 16.33 1.68
CA LYS A 7 -11.10 16.33 3.12
C LYS A 7 -11.86 15.09 3.53
N GLN A 8 -11.42 14.45 4.61
CA GLN A 8 -12.11 13.34 5.26
C GLN A 8 -12.01 13.54 6.77
N ASN A 9 -13.14 13.53 7.48
CA ASN A 9 -13.18 13.70 8.94
C ASN A 9 -12.33 14.88 9.45
N ASN A 10 -12.45 16.06 8.82
CA ASN A 10 -11.67 17.28 9.07
C ASN A 10 -10.16 17.23 8.71
N ASN A 11 -9.64 16.08 8.29
CA ASN A 11 -8.26 15.95 7.85
C ASN A 11 -8.12 16.32 6.37
N THR A 12 -7.07 17.07 6.03
CA THR A 12 -6.69 17.31 4.63
C THR A 12 -5.73 16.20 4.20
N ILE A 13 -6.16 15.40 3.22
CA ILE A 13 -5.42 14.25 2.72
C ILE A 13 -5.02 14.51 1.28
N ASN A 14 -3.76 14.23 0.98
CA ASN A 14 -3.22 14.32 -0.37
C ASN A 14 -3.07 12.93 -0.96
N LEU A 15 -3.37 12.80 -2.23
CA LEU A 15 -3.26 11.58 -3.01
C LEU A 15 -2.35 11.84 -4.19
N LYS A 16 -1.38 10.95 -4.38
CA LYS A 16 -0.59 10.84 -5.61
C LYS A 16 -0.75 9.46 -6.18
N ALA A 17 -0.97 9.35 -7.49
CA ALA A 17 -1.00 8.06 -8.16
C ALA A 17 -0.36 8.15 -9.55
N ASN A 18 0.29 7.07 -9.97
CA ASN A 18 0.92 7.01 -11.28
C ASN A 18 0.87 5.58 -11.84
N ILE A 19 0.74 5.46 -13.15
CA ILE A 19 0.77 4.17 -13.85
C ILE A 19 2.21 3.86 -14.24
N CYS A 20 2.66 2.65 -13.95
CA CYS A 20 3.94 2.13 -14.44
C CYS A 20 3.83 0.65 -14.82
N LYS A 21 4.85 0.12 -15.50
CA LYS A 21 4.93 -1.32 -15.78
C LYS A 21 5.39 -2.05 -14.52
N ASN A 22 4.85 -3.25 -14.28
CA ASN A 22 5.32 -4.10 -13.17
C ASN A 22 6.79 -4.49 -13.31
N THR A 23 7.32 -4.54 -14.54
CA THR A 23 8.75 -4.73 -14.80
C THR A 23 9.62 -3.57 -14.30
N ILE A 24 9.08 -2.35 -14.21
CA ILE A 24 9.78 -1.21 -13.60
C ILE A 24 9.78 -1.39 -12.09
N LEU A 25 8.64 -1.77 -11.49
CA LEU A 25 8.55 -2.01 -10.05
C LEU A 25 9.47 -3.14 -9.59
N ALA A 26 9.61 -4.20 -10.38
CA ALA A 26 10.51 -5.31 -10.10
C ALA A 26 11.98 -4.89 -9.90
N ASN A 27 12.42 -3.78 -10.50
CA ASN A 27 13.79 -3.26 -10.32
C ASN A 27 14.05 -2.69 -8.92
N TYR A 28 12.99 -2.39 -8.16
CA TYR A 28 13.07 -1.92 -6.78
C TYR A 28 12.95 -3.05 -5.76
N MET A 29 12.94 -4.31 -6.21
CA MET A 29 12.74 -5.46 -5.34
C MET A 29 14.08 -5.96 -4.76
N ASP A 30 14.15 -6.06 -3.44
CA ASP A 30 15.13 -6.87 -2.73
C ASP A 30 14.43 -7.66 -1.62
N PHE A 31 13.81 -8.77 -2.01
CA PHE A 31 12.99 -9.57 -1.11
C PHE A 31 13.73 -10.03 0.14
N LYS A 32 15.02 -10.38 0.00
CA LYS A 32 15.84 -10.83 1.12
C LYS A 32 16.12 -9.67 2.08
N TYR A 33 16.50 -8.51 1.55
CA TYR A 33 16.78 -7.33 2.36
C TYR A 33 15.55 -6.87 3.14
N PHE A 34 14.41 -6.64 2.47
CA PHE A 34 13.20 -6.16 3.15
C PHE A 34 12.57 -7.19 4.10
N THR A 35 12.69 -8.49 3.80
CA THR A 35 12.36 -9.55 4.77
C THR A 35 13.27 -9.47 6.00
N GLY A 36 14.57 -9.18 5.83
CA GLY A 36 15.52 -8.96 6.91
C GLY A 36 15.13 -7.78 7.79
N LEU A 37 14.81 -6.62 7.19
CA LEU A 37 14.32 -5.45 7.92
C LEU A 37 13.04 -5.76 8.72
N CYS A 38 12.10 -6.50 8.14
CA CYS A 38 10.89 -6.92 8.84
C CYS A 38 11.23 -7.82 10.04
N LYS A 39 12.13 -8.80 9.85
CA LYS A 39 12.57 -9.71 10.91
C LYS A 39 13.25 -8.99 12.07
N GLU A 40 14.02 -7.95 11.80
CA GLU A 40 14.78 -7.20 12.80
C GLU A 40 13.94 -6.12 13.50
N GLY A 41 13.06 -5.44 12.78
CA GLY A 41 12.38 -4.23 13.26
C GLY A 41 10.87 -4.32 13.44
N CYS A 42 10.21 -5.35 12.90
CA CYS A 42 8.75 -5.44 12.96
C CYS A 42 8.27 -6.42 14.05
N PRO A 43 7.48 -5.98 15.05
CA PRO A 43 6.92 -6.87 16.07
C PRO A 43 5.87 -7.85 15.52
N HIS A 44 5.50 -7.71 14.24
CA HIS A 44 4.52 -8.57 13.56
C HIS A 44 5.13 -9.50 12.50
N TYR A 45 6.47 -9.60 12.46
CA TYR A 45 7.16 -10.53 11.57
C TYR A 45 6.72 -11.96 11.80
N ASN A 46 6.43 -12.71 10.73
CA ASN A 46 6.02 -14.11 10.77
C ASN A 46 4.83 -14.42 11.70
N LEU A 47 3.90 -13.48 11.88
CA LEU A 47 2.67 -13.71 12.68
C LEU A 47 1.40 -13.84 11.83
N ASN A 48 1.44 -13.43 10.56
CA ASN A 48 0.28 -13.45 9.66
C ASN A 48 0.63 -14.08 8.30
N TYR A 49 -0.40 -14.59 7.62
CA TYR A 49 -0.30 -15.05 6.23
C TYR A 49 0.25 -14.02 5.25
N THR A 50 0.08 -12.72 5.53
CA THR A 50 0.51 -11.62 4.66
C THR A 50 1.89 -11.07 4.98
N CYS A 51 2.52 -11.52 6.07
CA CYS A 51 3.84 -11.04 6.50
C CYS A 51 4.95 -11.95 5.97
N PRO A 52 6.14 -11.42 5.69
CA PRO A 52 7.31 -12.26 5.45
C PRO A 52 7.55 -13.20 6.64
N PRO A 53 8.04 -14.44 6.39
CA PRO A 53 8.44 -15.00 5.09
C PRO A 53 7.28 -15.60 4.28
N ASN A 54 6.02 -15.43 4.71
CA ASN A 54 4.84 -16.08 4.11
C ASN A 54 4.29 -15.32 2.91
N SER A 55 4.65 -14.04 2.76
CA SER A 55 4.33 -13.27 1.58
C SER A 55 5.10 -13.78 0.36
N PRO A 56 4.47 -13.81 -0.83
CA PRO A 56 5.17 -14.08 -2.07
C PRO A 56 6.09 -12.90 -2.46
N LYS A 57 6.95 -13.10 -3.45
CA LYS A 57 7.63 -11.95 -4.09
C LYS A 57 6.63 -11.15 -4.92
N PHE A 58 6.91 -9.86 -5.10
CA PHE A 58 6.07 -8.99 -5.91
C PHE A 58 5.90 -9.53 -7.34
N THR A 59 6.98 -10.03 -7.94
CA THR A 59 6.98 -10.60 -9.29
C THR A 59 6.18 -11.89 -9.40
N GLU A 60 6.06 -12.66 -8.32
CA GLU A 60 5.26 -13.90 -8.28
C GLU A 60 3.76 -13.56 -8.13
N TYR A 61 3.43 -12.63 -7.23
CA TYR A 61 2.06 -12.19 -6.99
C TYR A 61 1.45 -11.49 -8.21
N THR A 62 2.26 -10.72 -8.93
CA THR A 62 1.81 -9.88 -10.05
C THR A 62 2.17 -10.46 -11.42
N LYS A 63 2.58 -11.73 -11.50
CA LYS A 63 3.12 -12.37 -12.71
C LYS A 63 2.20 -12.25 -13.94
N ASP A 64 0.89 -12.27 -13.70
CA ASP A 64 -0.14 -12.23 -14.76
C ASP A 64 -0.59 -10.80 -15.06
N TYR A 65 0.04 -9.78 -14.46
CA TYR A 65 -0.33 -8.37 -14.59
C TYR A 65 0.83 -7.52 -15.13
N LYS A 66 0.57 -6.75 -16.18
CA LYS A 66 1.58 -5.96 -16.90
C LYS A 66 1.83 -4.59 -16.28
N TYR A 67 0.79 -3.94 -15.76
CA TYR A 67 0.82 -2.58 -15.25
C TYR A 67 0.40 -2.50 -13.78
N SER A 68 0.84 -1.44 -13.11
CA SER A 68 0.41 -1.04 -11.78
C SER A 68 -0.01 0.41 -11.79
N LEU A 69 -1.15 0.72 -11.16
CA LEU A 69 -1.41 2.04 -10.61
C LEU A 69 -0.85 2.05 -9.19
N VAL A 70 0.30 2.68 -8.98
CA VAL A 70 0.85 2.92 -7.64
C VAL A 70 0.13 4.14 -7.07
N LEU A 71 -0.35 4.05 -5.83
CA LEU A 71 -1.10 5.11 -5.16
C LEU A 71 -0.56 5.33 -3.75
N ALA A 72 -0.29 6.58 -3.41
CA ALA A 72 0.08 7.02 -2.08
C ALA A 72 -0.97 8.00 -1.53
N LEU A 73 -1.31 7.83 -0.25
CA LEU A 73 -1.98 8.85 0.54
C LEU A 73 -1.01 9.41 1.57
N TYR A 74 -1.04 10.72 1.79
CA TYR A 74 -0.26 11.34 2.84
C TYR A 74 -0.96 12.55 3.45
N MET A 75 -0.71 12.77 4.74
CA MET A 75 -1.19 13.93 5.50
C MET A 75 -0.21 14.27 6.61
N ASN A 76 -0.21 15.54 7.01
CA ASN A 76 0.53 15.98 8.19
C ASN A 76 -0.02 15.30 9.44
N ILE A 77 0.88 14.95 10.35
CA ILE A 77 0.54 14.41 11.66
C ILE A 77 0.26 15.61 12.58
N GLU A 78 -0.96 15.70 13.07
CA GLU A 78 -1.33 16.73 14.04
C GLU A 78 -0.64 16.50 15.38
N LYS A 79 -0.40 17.56 16.17
CA LYS A 79 0.35 17.49 17.44
C LYS A 79 -0.19 16.45 18.45
N ASN A 80 -1.49 16.14 18.37
CA ASN A 80 -2.17 15.24 19.31
C ASN A 80 -2.35 13.81 18.77
N HIS A 81 -1.86 13.51 17.57
CA HIS A 81 -1.97 12.19 16.97
C HIS A 81 -0.59 11.53 16.84
N SER A 82 -0.54 10.23 17.06
CA SER A 82 0.64 9.42 16.81
C SER A 82 0.78 9.07 15.32
N LEU A 83 2.00 8.69 14.92
CA LEU A 83 2.26 8.13 13.59
C LEU A 83 1.43 6.86 13.34
N GLU A 84 1.28 6.00 14.36
CA GLU A 84 0.54 4.74 14.23
C GLU A 84 -0.96 4.98 13.99
N GLU A 85 -1.57 5.90 14.75
CA GLU A 85 -2.97 6.29 14.57
C GLU A 85 -3.20 6.89 13.18
N THR A 86 -2.30 7.80 12.75
CA THR A 86 -2.37 8.43 11.43
C THR A 86 -2.19 7.39 10.32
N HIS A 87 -1.25 6.46 10.47
CA HIS A 87 -1.01 5.38 9.51
C HIS A 87 -2.23 4.46 9.39
N SER A 88 -2.81 4.05 10.53
CA SER A 88 -4.02 3.22 10.57
C SER A 88 -5.20 3.91 9.89
N TYR A 89 -5.38 5.20 10.19
CA TYR A 89 -6.41 6.05 9.57
C TYR A 89 -6.23 6.16 8.04
N LEU A 90 -5.05 6.56 7.58
CA LEU A 90 -4.75 6.67 6.16
C LEU A 90 -4.89 5.34 5.43
N ARG A 91 -4.43 4.24 6.04
CA ARG A 91 -4.54 2.90 5.45
C ARG A 91 -6.00 2.50 5.25
N LYS A 92 -6.89 2.78 6.21
CA LYS A 92 -8.32 2.50 6.04
C LYS A 92 -8.89 3.23 4.83
N ILE A 93 -8.50 4.49 4.63
CA ILE A 93 -8.92 5.30 3.46
C ILE A 93 -8.32 4.72 2.17
N LEU A 94 -7.04 4.35 2.21
CA LEU A 94 -6.36 3.70 1.09
C LEU A 94 -7.12 2.44 0.65
N SER A 95 -7.44 1.53 1.57
CA SER A 95 -8.19 0.31 1.25
C SER A 95 -9.61 0.62 0.74
N ASN A 96 -10.28 1.64 1.30
CA ASN A 96 -11.59 2.08 0.81
C ASN A 96 -11.57 2.64 -0.62
N ILE A 97 -10.43 3.16 -1.09
CA ILE A 97 -10.24 3.56 -2.48
C ILE A 97 -9.87 2.35 -3.33
N LEU A 98 -8.90 1.56 -2.88
CA LEU A 98 -8.33 0.51 -3.72
C LEU A 98 -9.27 -0.70 -3.92
N ILE A 99 -10.07 -1.10 -2.93
CA ILE A 99 -11.00 -2.23 -3.07
C ILE A 99 -12.06 -2.00 -4.17
N PRO A 100 -12.75 -0.84 -4.25
CA PRO A 100 -13.61 -0.54 -5.39
C PRO A 100 -12.87 -0.52 -6.73
N LEU A 101 -11.65 0.03 -6.78
CA LEU A 101 -10.86 0.06 -8.02
C LEU A 101 -10.44 -1.34 -8.49
N GLU A 102 -10.09 -2.24 -7.56
CA GLU A 102 -9.82 -3.65 -7.85
C GLU A 102 -10.99 -4.27 -8.62
N LYS A 103 -12.22 -4.02 -8.13
CA LYS A 103 -13.45 -4.51 -8.77
C LYS A 103 -13.74 -3.83 -10.11
N GLU A 104 -13.67 -2.50 -10.17
CA GLU A 104 -13.99 -1.70 -11.36
C GLU A 104 -13.06 -2.03 -12.54
N PHE A 105 -11.78 -2.21 -12.26
CA PHE A 105 -10.76 -2.43 -13.29
C PHE A 105 -10.37 -3.90 -13.47
N CYS A 106 -11.02 -4.82 -12.75
CA CYS A 106 -10.68 -6.25 -12.69
C CYS A 106 -9.18 -6.45 -12.40
N GLY A 107 -8.67 -5.68 -11.44
CA GLY A 107 -7.25 -5.67 -11.07
C GLY A 107 -6.93 -6.62 -9.94
N LEU A 108 -5.67 -6.57 -9.49
CA LEU A 108 -5.17 -7.25 -8.30
C LEU A 108 -4.60 -6.23 -7.32
N LEU A 109 -5.18 -6.19 -6.12
CA LEU A 109 -4.82 -5.25 -5.07
C LEU A 109 -3.53 -5.63 -4.32
N THR A 110 -2.70 -4.63 -4.05
CA THR A 110 -1.70 -4.62 -2.96
C THR A 110 -2.05 -3.52 -1.97
N ASP A 111 -1.83 -3.76 -0.67
CA ASP A 111 -2.32 -2.88 0.40
C ASP A 111 -1.18 -2.23 1.21
N GLY A 112 -1.49 -1.26 2.06
CA GLY A 112 -0.53 -0.49 2.85
C GLY A 112 -0.16 -1.08 4.21
N GLY A 113 0.02 -2.41 4.31
CA GLY A 113 0.52 -3.04 5.54
C GLY A 113 0.00 -4.45 5.82
N ARG A 114 0.18 -4.92 7.07
CA ARG A 114 -0.22 -6.26 7.50
C ARG A 114 -1.73 -6.46 7.51
N CYS A 115 -2.22 -7.67 7.26
CA CYS A 115 -3.64 -8.00 7.47
C CYS A 115 -4.14 -7.60 8.88
N GLN A 116 -5.34 -7.00 8.96
CA GLN A 116 -6.00 -6.57 10.21
C GLN A 116 -7.45 -7.10 10.34
N TYR A 117 -7.83 -8.13 9.57
CA TYR A 117 -9.20 -8.67 9.59
C TYR A 117 -9.55 -9.47 10.84
N CYS A 118 -8.56 -9.91 11.61
CA CYS A 118 -8.74 -10.67 12.84
C CYS A 118 -7.80 -10.13 13.92
N GLU A 119 -8.23 -10.18 15.18
CA GLU A 119 -7.41 -9.82 16.34
C GLU A 119 -6.18 -10.72 16.46
N LYS A 120 -6.37 -12.05 16.37
CA LYS A 120 -5.31 -13.06 16.32
C LYS A 120 -5.36 -13.82 14.99
N CYS A 121 -4.28 -13.80 14.21
CA CYS A 121 -4.22 -14.55 12.95
C CYS A 121 -4.20 -16.06 13.21
N THR A 122 -4.90 -16.85 12.39
CA THR A 122 -4.89 -18.32 12.51
C THR A 122 -3.61 -18.98 12.01
N TYR A 123 -2.76 -18.22 11.30
CA TYR A 123 -1.44 -18.65 10.85
C TYR A 123 -0.58 -19.18 12.00
N ILE A 124 -0.55 -18.48 13.14
CA ILE A 124 0.27 -18.91 14.30
C ILE A 124 -0.23 -20.18 14.99
N ASP A 125 -1.48 -20.57 14.70
CA ASP A 125 -2.07 -21.82 15.17
C ASP A 125 -2.04 -22.90 14.06
N ASN A 126 -1.36 -22.66 12.93
CA ASN A 126 -1.32 -23.53 11.75
C ASN A 126 -2.72 -23.87 11.16
N LEU A 127 -3.68 -22.97 11.32
CA LEU A 127 -5.06 -23.16 10.86
C LEU A 127 -5.36 -22.27 9.65
N PRO A 128 -6.17 -22.72 8.67
CA PRO A 128 -6.53 -21.92 7.49
C PRO A 128 -7.00 -20.50 7.82
N CYS A 129 -6.76 -19.57 6.90
CA CYS A 129 -7.23 -18.19 7.04
C CYS A 129 -8.76 -18.17 7.17
N ARG A 130 -9.28 -17.38 8.12
CA ARG A 130 -10.72 -17.15 8.29
C ARG A 130 -11.34 -16.32 7.15
N TYR A 131 -10.52 -15.58 6.41
CA TYR A 131 -10.92 -14.68 5.33
C TYR A 131 -10.01 -14.81 4.12
N PRO A 132 -9.94 -15.99 3.47
CA PRO A 132 -8.99 -16.26 2.38
C PRO A 132 -9.15 -15.26 1.22
N ASP A 133 -10.38 -14.93 0.84
CA ASP A 133 -10.67 -14.01 -0.26
C ASP A 133 -10.30 -12.55 0.03
N LYS A 134 -10.02 -12.22 1.29
CA LYS A 134 -9.65 -10.87 1.74
C LYS A 134 -8.15 -10.70 1.97
N ILE A 135 -7.34 -11.76 1.80
CA ILE A 135 -5.89 -11.68 1.93
C ILE A 135 -5.35 -10.69 0.89
N ARG A 136 -4.57 -9.72 1.34
CA ARG A 136 -3.86 -8.75 0.50
C ARG A 136 -2.46 -8.58 1.04
N PHE A 137 -1.47 -8.57 0.16
CA PHE A 137 -0.07 -8.38 0.54
C PHE A 137 0.32 -6.91 0.36
N SER A 138 1.19 -6.42 1.24
CA SER A 138 1.79 -5.10 1.02
C SER A 138 2.96 -5.17 0.06
N MET A 139 3.20 -4.07 -0.63
CA MET A 139 4.35 -3.95 -1.56
C MET A 139 5.68 -4.23 -0.84
N GLU A 140 5.84 -3.73 0.39
CA GLU A 140 7.04 -3.96 1.22
C GLU A 140 7.17 -5.42 1.67
N ALA A 141 6.07 -6.06 2.12
CA ALA A 141 6.08 -7.48 2.48
C ALA A 141 6.47 -8.37 1.28
N MET A 142 6.20 -7.89 0.06
CA MET A 142 6.60 -8.55 -1.18
C MET A 142 7.98 -8.13 -1.69
N GLY A 143 8.73 -7.37 -0.90
CA GLY A 143 10.13 -7.05 -1.13
C GLY A 143 10.42 -5.76 -1.88
N LEU A 144 9.45 -4.87 -2.08
CA LEU A 144 9.67 -3.60 -2.77
C LEU A 144 10.21 -2.51 -1.85
N ASP A 145 11.20 -1.78 -2.35
CA ASP A 145 11.73 -0.54 -1.76
C ASP A 145 10.73 0.61 -1.91
N LEU A 146 9.92 0.84 -0.87
CA LEU A 146 8.88 1.87 -0.91
C LEU A 146 9.43 3.29 -1.00
N ASP A 147 10.65 3.53 -0.51
CA ASP A 147 11.29 4.84 -0.59
C ASP A 147 11.63 5.19 -2.04
N LYS A 148 12.28 4.25 -2.73
CA LYS A 148 12.59 4.44 -4.15
C LYS A 148 11.33 4.45 -5.01
N VAL A 149 10.35 3.58 -4.74
CA VAL A 149 9.07 3.58 -5.46
C VAL A 149 8.35 4.93 -5.29
N CYS A 150 8.24 5.46 -4.07
CA CYS A 150 7.66 6.78 -3.84
C CYS A 150 8.39 7.88 -4.61
N LYS A 151 9.72 7.88 -4.50
CA LYS A 151 10.56 8.92 -5.09
C LYS A 151 10.47 8.92 -6.60
N ASP A 152 10.69 7.76 -7.22
CA ASP A 152 10.87 7.66 -8.66
C ASP A 152 9.53 7.55 -9.40
N ILE A 153 8.51 6.91 -8.82
CA ILE A 153 7.21 6.68 -9.47
C ILE A 153 6.21 7.79 -9.14
N LEU A 154 6.25 8.35 -7.93
CA LEU A 154 5.26 9.33 -7.44
C LEU A 154 5.83 10.72 -7.21
N ASN A 155 7.14 10.93 -7.41
CA ASN A 155 7.81 12.19 -7.06
C ASN A 155 7.45 12.63 -5.63
N HIS A 156 7.57 11.71 -4.67
CA HIS A 156 7.21 11.87 -3.26
C HIS A 156 8.26 11.22 -2.38
N ASN A 157 8.54 11.78 -1.20
CA ASN A 157 9.45 11.15 -0.25
C ASN A 157 8.64 10.58 0.90
N ILE A 158 8.98 9.38 1.38
CA ILE A 158 8.48 8.90 2.66
C ILE A 158 9.34 9.55 3.75
N MET A 159 8.69 9.98 4.83
CA MET A 159 9.40 10.51 5.98
C MET A 159 9.40 9.51 7.12
N TRP A 160 10.60 9.10 7.50
CA TRP A 160 10.83 8.14 8.58
C TRP A 160 11.32 8.78 9.89
N ASP A 161 11.86 10.02 9.84
CA ASP A 161 12.44 10.71 10.99
C ASP A 161 11.53 11.83 11.52
N LYS A 162 11.45 11.95 12.85
CA LYS A 162 10.59 12.90 13.58
C LYS A 162 11.30 14.23 13.91
N LYS A 163 12.50 14.48 13.37
CA LYS A 163 13.31 15.66 13.73
C LYS A 163 12.80 17.00 13.17
N ASN A 164 11.81 17.00 12.29
CA ASN A 164 11.29 18.21 11.66
C ASN A 164 9.92 18.60 12.23
N GLU A 165 9.64 19.90 12.29
CA GLU A 165 8.38 20.45 12.81
C GLU A 165 7.14 20.14 11.95
N ASN A 166 7.34 19.60 10.73
CA ASN A 166 6.27 19.25 9.79
C ASN A 166 6.27 17.75 9.48
N ILE A 167 5.93 16.92 10.48
CA ILE A 167 5.87 15.47 10.31
C ILE A 167 4.63 15.09 9.49
N TYR A 168 4.75 14.22 8.49
CA TYR A 168 3.64 13.65 7.72
C TYR A 168 3.78 12.13 7.63
N CYS A 169 2.63 11.47 7.57
CA CYS A 169 2.53 10.02 7.36
C CYS A 169 2.22 9.76 5.90
N THR A 170 2.79 8.68 5.33
CA THR A 170 2.50 8.21 3.98
C THR A 170 2.13 6.73 4.03
N VAL A 171 1.09 6.34 3.30
CA VAL A 171 0.72 4.92 3.07
C VAL A 171 0.64 4.67 1.56
N LEU A 172 1.09 3.49 1.12
CA LEU A 172 1.13 3.11 -0.29
C LEU A 172 0.38 1.80 -0.55
N GLY A 173 -0.21 1.71 -1.74
CA GLY A 173 -0.72 0.46 -2.30
C GLY A 173 -0.75 0.53 -3.82
N SER A 174 -1.28 -0.50 -4.46
CA SER A 174 -1.42 -0.51 -5.91
C SER A 174 -2.56 -1.38 -6.40
N ILE A 175 -3.05 -1.05 -7.60
CA ILE A 175 -3.90 -1.94 -8.42
C ILE A 175 -3.08 -2.41 -9.62
N ASN A 176 -2.92 -3.71 -9.75
CA ASN A 176 -2.23 -4.35 -10.87
C ASN A 176 -3.26 -4.73 -11.94
N PHE A 177 -3.02 -4.42 -13.20
CA PHE A 177 -3.99 -4.60 -14.29
C PHE A 177 -3.32 -4.86 -15.65
N ASN A 178 -4.11 -5.35 -16.61
CA ASN A 178 -3.66 -5.61 -17.99
C ASN A 178 -4.37 -4.77 -19.05
N LYS A 179 -5.59 -4.29 -18.73
CA LYS A 179 -6.40 -3.50 -19.66
C LYS A 179 -5.69 -2.18 -19.95
N ASP A 180 -5.93 -1.65 -21.14
CA ASP A 180 -5.50 -0.29 -21.47
C ASP A 180 -6.43 0.69 -20.74
N ILE A 181 -5.97 1.15 -19.57
CA ILE A 181 -6.70 2.07 -18.69
C ILE A 181 -5.85 3.33 -18.57
N SER A 182 -6.44 4.48 -18.88
CA SER A 182 -5.73 5.75 -18.83
C SER A 182 -5.66 6.30 -17.40
N GLU A 183 -4.74 7.23 -17.16
CA GLU A 183 -4.72 7.99 -15.91
C GLU A 183 -6.04 8.74 -15.66
N ASN A 184 -6.72 9.18 -16.73
CA ASN A 184 -7.98 9.90 -16.61
C ASN A 184 -9.12 8.98 -16.12
N ASP A 185 -9.12 7.71 -16.55
CA ASP A 185 -10.10 6.72 -16.09
C ASP A 185 -9.95 6.46 -14.58
N PHE A 186 -8.72 6.24 -14.12
CA PHE A 186 -8.46 6.10 -12.68
C PHE A 186 -8.77 7.38 -11.92
N LYS A 187 -8.41 8.56 -12.44
CA LYS A 187 -8.72 9.84 -11.79
C LYS A 187 -10.22 10.03 -11.63
N ASN A 188 -11.01 9.69 -12.65
CA ASN A 188 -12.47 9.78 -12.61
C ASN A 188 -13.07 8.78 -11.60
N ALA A 189 -12.60 7.54 -11.60
CA ALA A 189 -13.03 6.52 -10.64
C ALA A 189 -12.73 6.94 -9.20
N ILE A 190 -11.48 7.33 -8.92
CA ILE A 190 -11.05 7.84 -7.61
C ILE A 190 -11.89 9.05 -7.20
N SER A 191 -12.09 10.02 -8.08
CA SER A 191 -12.86 11.23 -7.77
C SER A 191 -14.33 10.94 -7.43
N LYS A 192 -14.92 9.85 -7.93
CA LYS A 192 -16.27 9.43 -7.55
C LYS A 192 -16.31 8.85 -6.13
N LEU A 193 -15.24 8.18 -5.70
CA LEU A 193 -15.13 7.55 -4.37
C LEU A 193 -14.82 8.58 -3.26
N LEU A 194 -14.28 9.74 -3.63
CA LEU A 194 -13.91 10.83 -2.71
C LEU A 194 -15.03 11.88 -2.50
N LYS A 195 -16.18 11.71 -3.15
CA LYS A 195 -17.37 12.55 -2.94
C LYS A 195 -18.16 12.08 -1.72
#